data_AF-A0A433Q4C2-F1
#
_entry.id   AF-A0A433Q4C2-F1
#
_cell.length_a   1.000
_cell.length_b   1.000
_cell.length_c   1.000
_cell.angle_alpha   90.00
_cell.angle_beta   90.00
_cell.angle_gamma   90.00
#
_symmetry.space_group_name_H-M   'P 1'
#
loop_
_entity.id
_entity.type
_entity.pdbx_description
1 polymer ?
#
loop_
_entity_poly.entity_id
_entity_poly.type
_entity_poly.pdbx_seq_one_letter_code
_entity_poly.pdbx_strand_id
1 'polypeptide(L)'
;MSHLQPSTTVHDVQFCPYDDVLGFGHSAGVSSLVIPGSGEPNFDSLEANPFQTKKQRQESEVHSLLDKIQSDMITLDPTFIGKIDRGSKEVLEKEAKEAREAAKTSDTVDVTKRARGKNSSMRRFLRKKQKNVIDQRKLDIQERLEKEKEERAKRRRGEPDDADRPFTALDRFTVKKPRLAYINPIFLPPTRITFVNPPTARSASNVEHYTIQEGRYSDKPFIAGSYTFNSTGFSQSLSISLITLGGFITLVSFCGCWGSENEHLGLLRFYVVVLIGLVVLQIAIGVVAFKYRNDMDDFLDDAWDHAYHKDSKLIHNVEQYFQCCGFASSMDRAVPTHCSVEYGYVSSCRENLRSSFIDSYQTIGIVGAVLGGLEVG
;
A
#
# COMPACT_ATOMS: atom_id res chain seq x y z
N MET A 1 49.86 12.27 -1.68
CA MET A 1 50.74 11.52 -0.74
C MET A 1 50.61 10.05 -1.05
N SER A 2 51.68 9.27 -0.91
CA SER A 2 51.65 7.81 -1.02
C SER A 2 52.28 7.20 0.23
N HIS A 3 51.72 6.10 0.71
CA HIS A 3 52.21 5.35 1.87
C HIS A 3 52.77 4.01 1.40
N LEU A 4 53.99 3.66 1.80
CA LEU A 4 54.63 2.40 1.44
C LEU A 4 54.64 1.48 2.66
N GLN A 5 53.95 0.34 2.54
CA GLN A 5 54.02 -0.73 3.54
C GLN A 5 55.13 -1.71 3.15
N PRO A 6 56.27 -1.77 3.88
CA PRO A 6 57.36 -2.66 3.52
C PRO A 6 57.01 -4.13 3.79
N SER A 7 57.56 -5.00 2.94
CA SER A 7 57.63 -6.47 3.15
C SER A 7 56.29 -7.23 3.19
N THR A 8 55.16 -6.60 2.90
CA THR A 8 53.86 -7.26 2.88
C THR A 8 53.05 -6.87 1.65
N THR A 9 52.31 -7.82 1.08
CA THR A 9 51.39 -7.59 -0.03
C THR A 9 50.02 -7.18 0.50
N VAL A 10 49.44 -6.13 -0.05
CA VAL A 10 48.08 -5.67 0.27
C VAL A 10 47.07 -6.49 -0.54
N HIS A 11 46.01 -6.97 0.11
CA HIS A 11 44.96 -7.77 -0.50
C HIS A 11 43.70 -6.98 -0.78
N ASP A 12 43.26 -6.18 0.19
CA ASP A 12 42.02 -5.40 0.10
C ASP A 12 42.15 -4.09 0.90
N VAL A 13 41.36 -3.10 0.51
CA VAL A 13 41.41 -1.74 1.04
C VAL A 13 39.97 -1.22 1.18
N GLN A 14 39.62 -0.70 2.34
CA GLN A 14 38.29 -0.18 2.62
C GLN A 14 38.36 1.12 3.43
N PHE A 15 37.66 2.15 2.96
CA PHE A 15 37.51 3.41 3.69
C PHE A 15 36.52 3.26 4.83
N CYS A 16 36.79 3.91 5.97
CA CYS A 16 35.79 4.14 6.99
C CYS A 16 34.77 5.17 6.46
N PRO A 17 33.45 4.90 6.48
CA PRO A 17 32.48 5.79 5.85
C PRO A 17 32.41 7.22 6.43
N TYR A 18 32.60 7.37 7.75
CA TYR A 18 32.39 8.64 8.48
C TYR A 18 33.64 9.16 9.20
N ASP A 19 34.77 8.45 9.08
CA ASP A 19 36.04 8.85 9.66
C ASP A 19 37.11 8.92 8.57
N ASP A 20 38.08 9.80 8.75
CA ASP A 20 39.22 9.99 7.86
C ASP A 20 40.27 8.86 7.99
N VAL A 21 39.84 7.62 7.85
CA VAL A 21 40.66 6.42 8.05
C VAL A 21 40.46 5.42 6.91
N LEU A 22 41.57 4.98 6.32
CA LEU A 22 41.64 3.89 5.36
C LEU A 22 42.14 2.62 6.05
N GLY A 23 41.30 1.60 6.12
CA GLY A 23 41.72 0.26 6.51
C GLY A 23 42.29 -0.49 5.30
N PHE A 24 43.41 -1.18 5.47
CA PHE A 24 43.91 -2.10 4.46
C PHE A 24 44.38 -3.42 5.08
N GLY A 25 43.98 -4.52 4.44
CA GLY A 25 44.40 -5.86 4.78
C GLY A 25 45.69 -6.24 4.08
N HIS A 26 46.68 -6.72 4.82
CA HIS A 26 47.95 -7.20 4.29
C HIS A 26 48.24 -8.62 4.81
N SER A 27 49.23 -9.31 4.25
CA SER A 27 49.55 -10.71 4.63
C SER A 27 49.91 -10.92 6.11
N ALA A 28 50.16 -9.86 6.88
CA ALA A 28 50.48 -9.94 8.30
C ALA A 28 49.34 -9.47 9.22
N GLY A 29 48.20 -9.03 8.67
CA GLY A 29 47.06 -8.55 9.47
C GLY A 29 46.32 -7.39 8.80
N VAL A 30 45.74 -6.51 9.62
CA VAL A 30 45.04 -5.30 9.19
C VAL A 30 45.76 -4.09 9.75
N SER A 31 45.93 -3.06 8.92
CA SER A 31 46.49 -1.77 9.31
C SER A 31 45.51 -0.66 8.94
N SER A 32 45.48 0.41 9.73
CA SER A 32 44.67 1.61 9.46
C SER A 32 45.58 2.81 9.19
N LEU A 33 45.30 3.55 8.13
CA LEU A 33 46.01 4.75 7.72
C LEU A 33 45.08 5.96 7.78
N VAL A 34 45.46 7.01 8.48
CA VAL A 34 44.68 8.26 8.51
C VAL A 34 44.83 9.00 7.18
N ILE A 35 43.72 9.24 6.49
CA ILE A 35 43.67 9.99 5.22
C ILE A 35 42.71 11.17 5.41
N PRO A 36 43.21 12.38 5.63
CA PRO A 36 42.35 13.54 5.87
C PRO A 36 41.48 13.84 4.65
N GLY A 37 40.19 14.12 4.89
CA GLY A 37 39.20 14.40 3.85
C GLY A 37 38.70 13.19 3.07
N SER A 38 38.74 12.00 3.67
CA SER A 38 38.22 10.76 3.06
C SER A 38 36.88 10.29 3.61
N GLY A 39 36.46 10.76 4.79
CA GLY A 39 35.15 10.47 5.38
C GLY A 39 34.12 11.57 5.10
N GLU A 40 32.84 11.20 5.08
CA GLU A 40 31.74 12.16 5.02
C GLU A 40 31.53 12.79 6.43
N PRO A 41 31.76 14.10 6.62
CA PRO A 41 31.71 14.71 7.95
C PRO A 41 30.29 14.82 8.52
N ASN A 42 29.29 14.91 7.64
CA ASN A 42 27.89 15.07 8.02
C ASN A 42 27.14 13.76 7.78
N PHE A 43 27.05 12.92 8.81
CA PHE A 43 26.30 11.67 8.72
C PHE A 43 24.79 11.91 8.84
N ASP A 44 23.99 11.23 8.03
CA ASP A 44 22.55 11.17 8.22
C ASP A 44 22.21 10.13 9.30
N SER A 45 21.74 10.63 10.45
CA SER A 45 21.38 9.81 11.59
C SER A 45 20.23 8.82 11.33
N LEU A 46 19.40 9.05 10.31
CA LEU A 46 18.27 8.16 9.97
C LEU A 46 18.68 7.01 9.06
N GLU A 47 19.65 7.22 8.17
CA GLU A 47 20.13 6.22 7.22
C GLU A 47 21.23 5.34 7.85
N ALA A 48 22.28 5.96 8.39
CA ALA A 48 23.41 5.24 8.95
C ALA A 48 24.11 6.05 10.04
N ASN A 49 23.76 5.73 11.29
CA ASN A 49 24.29 6.39 12.48
C ASN A 49 25.47 5.61 13.10
N PRO A 50 26.68 6.17 13.17
CA PRO A 50 27.83 5.53 13.83
C PRO A 50 27.62 5.29 15.34
N PHE A 51 26.83 6.14 16.00
CA PHE A 51 26.63 6.14 17.45
C PHE A 51 25.29 5.52 17.86
N GLN A 52 24.83 4.52 17.09
CA GLN A 52 23.51 3.93 17.28
C GLN A 52 23.36 3.21 18.63
N THR A 53 22.26 3.50 19.32
CA THR A 53 21.89 2.78 20.55
C THR A 53 21.31 1.39 20.24
N LYS A 54 21.26 0.49 21.23
CA LYS A 54 20.68 -0.86 21.05
C LYS A 54 19.23 -0.85 20.54
N LYS A 55 18.42 0.11 21.00
CA LYS A 55 17.02 0.26 20.56
C LYS A 55 16.94 0.74 19.12
N GLN A 56 17.67 1.81 18.79
CA GLN A 56 17.72 2.34 17.43
C GLN A 56 18.21 1.28 16.43
N ARG A 57 19.15 0.41 16.84
CA ARG A 57 19.61 -0.71 16.01
C ARG A 57 18.50 -1.71 15.70
N GLN A 58 17.72 -2.08 16.71
CA GLN A 58 16.59 -3.00 16.53
C GLN A 58 15.52 -2.40 15.61
N GLU A 59 15.18 -1.13 15.81
CA GLU A 59 14.19 -0.44 14.99
C GLU A 59 14.67 -0.26 13.55
N SER A 60 15.92 0.16 13.35
CA SER A 60 16.53 0.32 12.03
C SER A 60 16.64 -1.01 11.27
N GLU A 61 16.98 -2.11 11.95
CA GLU A 61 17.00 -3.44 11.35
C GLU A 61 15.60 -3.88 10.90
N VAL A 62 14.57 -3.63 11.74
CA VAL A 62 13.17 -3.90 11.37
C VAL A 62 12.75 -3.07 10.16
N HIS A 63 13.05 -1.77 10.16
CA HIS A 63 12.75 -0.89 9.01
C HIS A 63 13.47 -1.35 7.74
N SER A 64 14.75 -1.71 7.81
CA SER A 64 15.52 -2.22 6.68
C SER A 64 14.93 -3.51 6.10
N LEU A 65 14.36 -4.38 6.95
CA LEU A 65 13.70 -5.60 6.51
C LEU A 65 12.33 -5.35 5.87
N LEU A 66 11.56 -4.40 6.40
CA LEU A 66 10.25 -4.02 5.85
C LEU A 66 10.41 -3.30 4.50
N ASP A 67 11.39 -2.42 4.39
CA ASP A 67 11.69 -1.63 3.18
C ASP A 67 12.64 -2.34 2.22
N LYS A 68 12.93 -3.62 2.47
CA LYS A 68 13.83 -4.42 1.64
C LYS A 68 13.31 -4.49 0.20
N ILE A 69 14.10 -3.92 -0.72
CA ILE A 69 13.80 -3.99 -2.15
C ILE A 69 13.77 -5.43 -2.65
N GLN A 70 12.81 -5.73 -3.51
CA GLN A 70 12.72 -7.00 -4.22
C GLN A 70 13.79 -7.05 -5.34
N SER A 71 14.22 -8.26 -5.72
CA SER A 71 15.22 -8.45 -6.79
C SER A 71 14.81 -7.81 -8.12
N ASP A 72 13.50 -7.77 -8.39
CA ASP A 72 12.94 -7.28 -9.64
C ASP A 72 13.03 -5.76 -9.77
N MET A 73 13.27 -5.05 -8.65
CA MET A 73 13.46 -3.60 -8.62
C MET A 73 14.91 -3.17 -8.89
N ILE A 74 15.82 -4.11 -9.13
CA ILE A 74 17.23 -3.81 -9.40
C ILE A 74 17.38 -3.55 -10.91
N THR A 75 17.44 -2.28 -11.27
CA THR A 75 17.63 -1.79 -12.64
C THR A 75 18.85 -0.86 -12.74
N LEU A 76 19.29 -0.55 -13.96
CA LEU A 76 20.37 0.40 -14.19
C LEU A 76 20.00 1.84 -13.79
N ASP A 77 18.72 2.19 -13.89
CA ASP A 77 18.19 3.50 -13.49
C ASP A 77 17.24 3.34 -12.29
N PRO A 78 17.62 3.78 -11.08
CA PRO A 78 16.81 3.61 -9.87
C PRO A 78 15.55 4.49 -9.87
N THR A 79 15.47 5.51 -10.74
CA THR A 79 14.29 6.39 -10.84
C THR A 79 13.19 5.83 -11.73
N PHE A 80 13.28 4.56 -12.15
CA PHE A 80 12.34 3.96 -13.09
C PHE A 80 10.94 3.73 -12.52
N ILE A 81 10.82 3.54 -11.20
CA ILE A 81 9.56 3.26 -10.51
C ILE A 81 8.65 4.51 -10.64
N GLY A 82 7.54 4.37 -11.34
CA GLY A 82 6.58 5.46 -11.61
C GLY A 82 6.71 6.13 -12.99
N LYS A 83 7.71 5.75 -13.80
CA LYS A 83 7.76 6.18 -15.21
C LYS A 83 6.73 5.38 -16.03
N ILE A 84 6.04 6.08 -16.94
CA ILE A 84 5.19 5.43 -17.95
C ILE A 84 6.10 4.85 -19.02
N ASP A 85 5.92 3.58 -19.34
CA ASP A 85 6.65 2.95 -20.42
C ASP A 85 6.35 3.65 -21.75
N ARG A 86 7.39 4.22 -22.36
CA ARG A 86 7.32 4.91 -23.67
C ARG A 86 7.66 3.98 -24.82
N GLY A 87 7.88 2.69 -24.56
CA GLY A 87 8.13 1.67 -25.55
C GLY A 87 7.04 1.64 -26.62
N SER A 88 7.43 1.35 -27.86
CA SER A 88 6.45 1.13 -28.92
C SER A 88 5.58 -0.07 -28.54
N LYS A 89 4.29 -0.02 -28.91
CA LYS A 89 3.33 -1.10 -28.63
C LYS A 89 3.83 -2.49 -29.06
N GLU A 90 4.64 -2.54 -30.12
CA GLU A 90 5.25 -3.77 -30.63
C GLU A 90 6.26 -4.39 -29.67
N VAL A 91 7.08 -3.57 -28.99
CA VAL A 91 8.07 -4.03 -27.99
C VAL A 91 7.34 -4.54 -26.76
N LEU A 92 6.36 -3.78 -26.27
CA LEU A 92 5.49 -4.16 -25.15
C LEU A 92 4.77 -5.49 -25.39
N GLU A 93 4.18 -5.67 -26.58
CA GLU A 93 3.50 -6.91 -26.95
C GLU A 93 4.45 -8.11 -27.09
N LYS A 94 5.71 -7.85 -27.47
CA LYS A 94 6.74 -8.88 -27.61
C LYS A 94 7.24 -9.33 -26.24
N GLU A 95 7.57 -8.40 -25.35
CA GLU A 95 7.98 -8.68 -23.97
C GLU A 95 6.89 -9.41 -23.20
N ALA A 96 5.63 -8.98 -23.33
CA ALA A 96 4.49 -9.67 -22.72
C ALA A 96 4.29 -11.09 -23.25
N LYS A 97 4.57 -11.35 -24.54
CA LYS A 97 4.54 -12.71 -25.10
C LYS A 97 5.68 -13.56 -24.56
N GLU A 98 6.90 -13.02 -24.50
CA GLU A 98 8.08 -13.72 -23.99
C GLU A 98 7.93 -14.08 -22.51
N ALA A 99 7.44 -13.15 -21.68
CA ALA A 99 7.13 -13.40 -20.27
C ALA A 99 6.04 -14.48 -20.10
N ARG A 100 4.97 -14.44 -20.91
CA ARG A 100 3.90 -15.45 -20.88
C ARG A 100 4.36 -16.82 -21.39
N GLU A 101 5.31 -16.86 -22.31
CA GLU A 101 5.93 -18.09 -22.80
C GLU A 101 6.88 -18.69 -21.77
N ALA A 102 7.64 -17.86 -21.05
CA ALA A 102 8.49 -18.29 -19.93
C ALA A 102 7.67 -18.80 -18.73
N ALA A 103 6.53 -18.17 -18.44
CA ALA A 103 5.62 -18.59 -17.37
C ALA A 103 4.80 -19.86 -17.70
N LYS A 104 4.66 -20.21 -18.99
CA LYS A 104 4.03 -21.48 -19.39
C LYS A 104 5.04 -22.62 -19.21
N THR A 105 5.06 -23.19 -18.01
CA THR A 105 5.55 -24.55 -17.80
C THR A 105 4.89 -25.48 -18.83
N SER A 106 5.72 -26.20 -19.57
CA SER A 106 5.33 -27.12 -20.65
C SER A 106 4.10 -27.95 -20.29
N ASP A 107 3.01 -27.85 -21.08
CA ASP A 107 2.43 -29.02 -21.77
C ASP A 107 1.08 -28.89 -22.49
N THR A 108 0.49 -27.70 -22.63
CA THR A 108 -0.74 -27.61 -23.45
C THR A 108 -0.58 -26.61 -24.59
N VAL A 109 -0.03 -27.11 -25.69
CA VAL A 109 -0.30 -26.49 -27.00
C VAL A 109 -1.74 -26.79 -27.34
N ASP A 110 -2.61 -25.79 -27.17
CA ASP A 110 -3.98 -25.84 -27.69
C ASP A 110 -3.93 -25.99 -29.20
N VAL A 111 -4.16 -27.22 -29.68
CA VAL A 111 -4.37 -27.48 -31.10
C VAL A 111 -5.79 -26.99 -31.42
N THR A 112 -5.90 -25.72 -31.83
CA THR A 112 -7.15 -25.17 -32.37
C THR A 112 -7.65 -26.08 -33.50
N LYS A 113 -8.89 -26.55 -33.39
CA LYS A 113 -9.47 -27.49 -34.35
C LYS A 113 -9.60 -26.82 -35.73
N ARG A 114 -9.04 -27.52 -36.72
CA ARG A 114 -9.31 -27.43 -38.16
C ARG A 114 -8.78 -26.18 -38.88
N ALA A 115 -7.55 -26.28 -39.38
CA ALA A 115 -7.16 -25.63 -40.63
C ALA A 115 -7.07 -26.70 -41.73
N ARG A 116 -7.86 -26.55 -42.80
CA ARG A 116 -7.89 -27.49 -43.93
C ARG A 116 -6.69 -27.21 -44.84
N GLY A 117 -5.71 -28.12 -44.93
CA GLY A 117 -4.71 -28.12 -46.01
C GLY A 117 -3.24 -28.22 -45.60
N LYS A 118 -2.34 -27.78 -46.52
CA LYS A 118 -0.87 -27.82 -46.38
C LYS A 118 -0.30 -26.90 -45.27
N ASN A 119 -1.15 -26.08 -44.62
CA ASN A 119 -0.80 -25.11 -43.58
C ASN A 119 -1.27 -25.49 -42.15
N SER A 120 -1.39 -26.78 -41.83
CA SER A 120 -1.66 -27.21 -40.44
C SER A 120 -0.59 -26.66 -39.47
N SER A 121 -1.01 -26.23 -38.28
CA SER A 121 -0.14 -25.64 -37.24
C SER A 121 1.04 -26.56 -36.89
N MET A 122 0.81 -27.87 -36.82
CA MET A 122 1.85 -28.89 -36.60
C MET A 122 2.86 -28.96 -37.75
N ARG A 123 2.41 -28.86 -39.01
CA ARG A 123 3.31 -28.83 -40.18
C ARG A 123 4.11 -27.53 -40.26
N ARG A 124 3.51 -26.41 -39.88
CA ARG A 124 4.19 -25.10 -39.81
C ARG A 124 5.25 -25.10 -38.71
N PHE A 125 4.97 -25.72 -37.57
CA PHE A 125 5.93 -25.89 -36.48
C PHE A 125 7.15 -26.70 -36.93
N LEU A 126 6.94 -27.85 -37.57
CA LEU A 126 8.02 -28.70 -38.09
C LEU A 126 8.88 -28.03 -39.18
N ARG A 127 8.32 -27.08 -39.94
CA ARG A 127 9.08 -26.28 -40.92
C ARG A 127 9.91 -25.16 -40.30
N LYS A 128 9.49 -24.64 -39.15
CA LYS A 128 10.19 -23.56 -38.43
C LYS A 128 11.37 -24.08 -37.60
N LYS A 129 11.34 -25.34 -37.17
CA LYS A 129 12.43 -25.96 -36.40
C LYS A 129 13.59 -26.38 -37.30
N GLN A 130 14.81 -26.24 -36.81
CA GLN A 130 16.01 -26.69 -37.52
C GLN A 130 15.95 -28.20 -37.79
N LYS A 131 16.39 -28.59 -39.00
CA LYS A 131 16.25 -29.99 -39.47
C LYS A 131 17.11 -30.96 -38.66
N ASN A 132 18.25 -30.51 -38.14
CA ASN A 132 19.28 -31.38 -37.56
C ASN A 132 19.15 -31.66 -36.05
N VAL A 133 18.36 -30.87 -35.31
CA VAL A 133 18.15 -31.11 -33.87
C VAL A 133 16.85 -31.91 -33.66
N ILE A 134 16.93 -33.01 -32.92
CA ILE A 134 15.80 -33.89 -32.59
C ILE A 134 15.45 -33.71 -31.11
N ASP A 135 14.48 -32.83 -30.84
CA ASP A 135 13.91 -32.64 -29.50
C ASP A 135 12.78 -33.66 -29.26
N GLN A 136 12.55 -34.07 -28.02
CA GLN A 136 11.40 -34.94 -27.65
C GLN A 136 10.07 -34.39 -28.19
N ARG A 137 9.86 -33.08 -28.06
CA ARG A 137 8.66 -32.37 -28.56
C ARG A 137 8.50 -32.43 -30.09
N LYS A 138 9.60 -32.56 -30.85
CA LYS A 138 9.56 -32.69 -32.32
C LYS A 138 9.08 -34.07 -32.71
N LEU A 139 9.53 -35.11 -32.00
CA LEU A 139 9.09 -36.49 -32.19
C LEU A 139 7.59 -36.63 -31.92
N ASP A 140 7.10 -36.08 -30.81
CA ASP A 140 5.66 -36.13 -30.47
C ASP A 140 4.78 -35.44 -31.52
N ILE A 141 5.24 -34.31 -32.07
CA ILE A 141 4.50 -33.58 -33.10
C ILE A 141 4.55 -34.32 -34.45
N GLN A 142 5.65 -34.99 -34.76
CA GLN A 142 5.74 -35.87 -35.94
C GLN A 142 4.78 -37.06 -35.82
N GLU A 143 4.78 -37.74 -34.68
CA GLU A 143 3.89 -38.88 -34.42
C GLU A 143 2.41 -38.47 -34.50
N ARG A 144 2.04 -37.33 -33.90
CA ARG A 144 0.68 -36.78 -33.99
C ARG A 144 0.28 -36.43 -35.42
N LEU A 145 1.22 -35.91 -36.22
CA LEU A 145 0.96 -35.59 -37.63
C LEU A 145 0.77 -36.85 -38.47
N GLU A 146 1.50 -37.92 -38.16
CA GLU A 146 1.37 -39.22 -38.83
C GLU A 146 0.02 -39.86 -38.51
N LYS A 147 -0.37 -39.89 -37.23
CA LYS A 147 -1.71 -40.31 -36.79
C LYS A 147 -2.82 -39.53 -37.51
N GLU A 148 -2.71 -38.20 -37.61
CA GLU A 148 -3.70 -37.37 -38.33
C GLU A 148 -3.76 -37.71 -39.84
N LYS A 149 -2.62 -37.99 -40.48
CA LYS A 149 -2.58 -38.41 -41.89
C LYS A 149 -3.23 -39.76 -42.10
N GLU A 150 -2.98 -40.71 -41.21
CA GLU A 150 -3.54 -42.06 -41.25
C GLU A 150 -5.05 -42.04 -41.04
N GLU A 151 -5.55 -41.34 -40.03
CA GLU A 151 -6.98 -41.16 -39.79
C GLU A 151 -7.67 -40.53 -41.02
N ARG A 152 -7.02 -39.54 -41.65
CA ARG A 152 -7.54 -38.90 -42.86
C ARG A 152 -7.51 -39.84 -44.07
N ALA A 153 -6.55 -40.76 -44.15
CA ALA A 153 -6.48 -41.76 -45.20
C ALA A 153 -7.57 -42.83 -45.01
N LYS A 154 -7.79 -43.32 -43.79
CA LYS A 154 -8.89 -44.24 -43.43
C LYS A 154 -10.25 -43.63 -43.78
N ARG A 155 -10.49 -42.37 -43.38
CA ARG A 155 -11.72 -41.62 -43.74
C ARG A 155 -11.93 -41.44 -45.24
N ARG A 156 -10.85 -41.40 -46.04
CA ARG A 156 -10.95 -41.33 -47.51
C ARG A 156 -11.26 -42.68 -48.15
N ARG A 157 -10.81 -43.78 -47.55
CA ARG A 157 -11.09 -45.15 -48.00
C ARG A 157 -12.47 -45.65 -47.58
N GLY A 158 -13.18 -44.90 -46.72
CA GLY A 158 -14.51 -45.27 -46.23
C GLY A 158 -14.49 -46.39 -45.19
N GLU A 159 -13.35 -46.63 -44.53
CA GLU A 159 -13.24 -47.60 -43.44
C GLU A 159 -13.96 -47.09 -42.17
N PRO A 160 -14.59 -48.00 -41.39
CA PRO A 160 -15.28 -47.65 -40.15
C PRO A 160 -14.28 -47.09 -39.13
N ASP A 161 -14.73 -46.13 -38.31
CA ASP A 161 -13.91 -45.56 -37.24
C ASP A 161 -13.59 -46.68 -36.22
N ASP A 162 -12.34 -46.74 -35.73
CA ASP A 162 -11.83 -47.73 -34.76
C ASP A 162 -12.62 -47.79 -33.42
N ALA A 163 -13.63 -46.95 -33.24
CA ALA A 163 -14.57 -46.98 -32.14
C ALA A 163 -15.65 -48.08 -32.28
N ASP A 164 -15.93 -48.55 -33.49
CA ASP A 164 -17.00 -49.53 -33.77
C ASP A 164 -16.50 -50.99 -33.85
N ARG A 165 -15.20 -51.22 -33.62
CA ARG A 165 -14.61 -52.58 -33.65
C ARG A 165 -14.84 -53.32 -32.32
N PRO A 166 -15.07 -54.65 -32.34
CA PRO A 166 -15.20 -55.44 -31.13
C PRO A 166 -13.90 -55.42 -30.32
N PHE A 167 -14.02 -55.41 -28.99
CA PHE A 167 -12.88 -55.32 -28.07
C PHE A 167 -11.93 -56.51 -28.26
N THR A 168 -10.64 -56.25 -28.48
CA THR A 168 -9.62 -57.29 -28.72
C THR A 168 -8.69 -57.45 -27.52
N ALA A 169 -8.05 -58.61 -27.39
CA ALA A 169 -7.14 -58.91 -26.26
C ALA A 169 -5.96 -57.93 -26.13
N LEU A 170 -5.54 -57.31 -27.23
CA LEU A 170 -4.49 -56.29 -27.27
C LEU A 170 -4.95 -54.94 -26.70
N ASP A 171 -6.25 -54.63 -26.74
CA ASP A 171 -6.80 -53.37 -26.21
C ASP A 171 -6.67 -53.28 -24.68
N ARG A 172 -6.54 -54.42 -23.98
CA ARG A 172 -6.29 -54.52 -22.53
C ARG A 172 -4.98 -53.83 -22.11
N PHE A 173 -3.99 -53.75 -23.00
CA PHE A 173 -2.68 -53.16 -22.72
C PHE A 173 -2.59 -51.68 -23.10
N THR A 174 -3.66 -51.10 -23.64
CA THR A 174 -3.72 -49.68 -23.99
C THR A 174 -4.56 -48.90 -22.99
N VAL A 175 -3.93 -47.98 -22.25
CA VAL A 175 -4.66 -47.08 -21.34
C VAL A 175 -5.36 -46.01 -22.18
N LYS A 176 -6.61 -46.22 -22.57
CA LYS A 176 -7.44 -45.16 -23.19
C LYS A 176 -7.76 -44.11 -22.11
N LYS A 177 -7.28 -42.87 -22.29
CA LYS A 177 -7.79 -41.72 -21.53
C LYS A 177 -9.29 -41.56 -21.84
N PRO A 178 -10.18 -41.44 -20.84
CA PRO A 178 -11.61 -41.23 -21.11
C PRO A 178 -11.79 -39.93 -21.89
N ARG A 179 -12.64 -39.96 -22.93
CA ARG A 179 -13.12 -38.73 -23.57
C ARG A 179 -13.97 -38.00 -22.54
N LEU A 180 -13.53 -36.83 -22.07
CA LEU A 180 -14.42 -35.89 -21.39
C LEU A 180 -15.61 -35.64 -22.31
N ALA A 181 -16.80 -36.07 -21.88
CA ALA A 181 -18.05 -35.72 -22.51
C ALA A 181 -18.21 -34.20 -22.40
N TYR A 182 -18.30 -33.55 -23.56
CA TYR A 182 -18.59 -32.13 -23.66
C TYR A 182 -20.07 -31.93 -23.29
N ILE A 183 -20.32 -31.45 -22.06
CA ILE A 183 -21.62 -30.93 -21.67
C ILE A 183 -21.82 -29.63 -22.46
N ASN A 184 -22.88 -29.58 -23.29
CA ASN A 184 -23.27 -28.37 -24.01
C ASN A 184 -23.58 -27.23 -23.02
N PRO A 185 -22.87 -26.09 -23.04
CA PRO A 185 -23.40 -24.89 -22.46
C PRO A 185 -24.52 -24.37 -23.37
N ILE A 186 -25.72 -24.26 -22.80
CA ILE A 186 -26.89 -23.61 -23.40
C ILE A 186 -26.49 -22.17 -23.76
N PHE A 187 -26.48 -21.88 -25.05
CA PHE A 187 -26.23 -20.54 -25.60
C PHE A 187 -27.51 -19.71 -25.42
N LEU A 188 -27.59 -18.93 -24.34
CA LEU A 188 -28.50 -17.79 -24.27
C LEU A 188 -28.00 -16.72 -25.25
N PRO A 189 -28.87 -16.15 -26.11
CA PRO A 189 -28.45 -15.14 -27.07
C PRO A 189 -28.02 -13.86 -26.33
N PRO A 190 -26.97 -13.16 -26.81
CA PRO A 190 -26.52 -11.92 -26.21
C PRO A 190 -27.57 -10.83 -26.42
N THR A 191 -28.13 -10.32 -25.33
CA THR A 191 -28.89 -9.08 -25.28
C THR A 191 -28.00 -7.92 -25.69
N ARG A 192 -28.45 -7.20 -26.72
CA ARG A 192 -27.85 -5.98 -27.26
C ARG A 192 -27.98 -4.85 -26.22
N ILE A 193 -26.92 -4.59 -25.45
CA ILE A 193 -26.83 -3.39 -24.63
C ILE A 193 -26.25 -2.28 -25.50
N THR A 194 -27.12 -1.36 -25.92
CA THR A 194 -26.74 -0.09 -26.52
C THR A 194 -26.15 0.80 -25.43
N PHE A 195 -24.84 1.02 -25.46
CA PHE A 195 -24.24 2.12 -24.71
C PHE A 195 -24.60 3.43 -25.39
N VAL A 196 -25.41 4.23 -24.70
CA VAL A 196 -25.67 5.63 -25.00
C VAL A 196 -24.39 6.40 -24.70
N ASN A 197 -23.84 7.10 -25.70
CA ASN A 197 -22.75 8.04 -25.50
C ASN A 197 -23.23 9.21 -24.62
N PRO A 198 -22.50 9.61 -23.57
CA PRO A 198 -22.73 10.90 -22.93
C PRO A 198 -22.34 12.05 -23.89
N PRO A 199 -23.08 13.16 -23.89
CA PRO A 199 -22.94 14.20 -24.89
C PRO A 199 -21.65 15.01 -24.71
N THR A 200 -21.04 15.29 -25.85
CA THR A 200 -20.08 16.37 -26.07
C THR A 200 -20.76 17.73 -25.79
N ALA A 201 -20.23 18.47 -24.82
CA ALA A 201 -20.49 19.91 -24.64
C ALA A 201 -19.14 20.63 -24.84
N ARG A 202 -18.88 21.14 -26.04
CA ARG A 202 -19.12 22.52 -26.51
C ARG A 202 -18.14 23.53 -25.90
N SER A 203 -17.17 23.89 -26.73
CA SER A 203 -16.47 25.16 -26.74
C SER A 203 -17.43 26.33 -26.53
N ALA A 204 -17.10 27.17 -25.55
CA ALA A 204 -17.57 28.54 -25.46
C ALA A 204 -16.36 29.39 -25.03
N SER A 205 -15.82 30.11 -26.00
CA SER A 205 -15.05 31.32 -25.81
C SER A 205 -15.85 32.32 -24.99
N ASN A 206 -15.27 32.87 -23.92
CA ASN A 206 -15.43 34.27 -23.59
C ASN A 206 -14.26 34.73 -22.73
N VAL A 207 -13.62 35.78 -23.24
CA VAL A 207 -12.56 36.57 -22.62
C VAL A 207 -13.25 37.62 -21.77
N GLU A 208 -12.98 37.62 -20.47
CA GLU A 208 -13.12 38.83 -19.65
C GLU A 208 -11.83 39.03 -18.87
N HIS A 209 -11.19 40.16 -19.18
CA HIS A 209 -10.17 40.80 -18.36
C HIS A 209 -10.80 41.24 -17.03
N TYR A 210 -10.07 41.17 -15.90
CA TYR A 210 -9.60 42.35 -15.17
C TYR A 210 -8.87 42.01 -13.85
N THR A 211 -7.69 42.64 -13.72
CA THR A 211 -7.00 43.17 -12.52
C THR A 211 -6.55 42.31 -11.34
N ILE A 212 -5.22 42.37 -11.19
CA ILE A 212 -4.34 42.18 -10.03
C ILE A 212 -4.92 42.75 -8.72
N GLN A 213 -4.91 41.95 -7.66
CA GLN A 213 -4.61 42.41 -6.29
C GLN A 213 -3.70 41.40 -5.59
N GLU A 214 -2.53 41.88 -5.14
CA GLU A 214 -1.62 41.17 -4.25
C GLU A 214 -2.25 41.06 -2.86
N GLY A 215 -2.57 39.85 -2.44
CA GLY A 215 -2.94 39.51 -1.07
C GLY A 215 -2.07 38.35 -0.59
N ARG A 216 -1.21 38.61 0.40
CA ARG A 216 -0.37 37.60 1.06
C ARG A 216 -1.23 36.46 1.62
N TYR A 217 -1.30 35.35 0.90
CA TYR A 217 -1.84 34.08 1.38
C TYR A 217 -0.73 33.37 2.15
N SER A 218 -0.76 33.50 3.48
CA SER A 218 0.10 32.71 4.35
C SER A 218 -0.36 31.26 4.24
N ASP A 219 0.47 30.43 3.62
CA ASP A 219 0.31 28.98 3.56
C ASP A 219 0.03 28.44 4.96
N LYS A 220 -1.18 27.90 5.17
CA LYS A 220 -1.45 26.99 6.28
C LYS A 220 -1.07 25.59 5.82
N PRO A 221 0.06 25.01 6.25
CA PRO A 221 0.29 23.59 6.05
C PRO A 221 -0.70 22.81 6.91
N PHE A 222 -1.77 22.34 6.28
CA PHE A 222 -2.60 21.26 6.75
C PHE A 222 -1.80 19.96 6.59
N ILE A 223 -0.80 19.74 7.46
CA ILE A 223 -0.14 18.44 7.62
C ILE A 223 -0.08 18.12 9.11
N ALA A 224 -0.92 17.15 9.47
CA ALA A 224 -0.74 16.19 10.55
C ALA A 224 -0.25 16.73 11.90
N GLY A 225 -1.22 17.11 12.75
CA GLY A 225 -1.05 17.33 14.18
C GLY A 225 -0.74 16.04 14.93
N SER A 226 0.50 15.56 14.83
CA SER A 226 0.94 14.39 15.59
C SER A 226 2.43 14.38 15.93
N TYR A 227 3.09 15.54 16.14
CA TYR A 227 4.50 15.53 16.58
C TYR A 227 4.93 16.64 17.55
N THR A 228 4.05 17.39 18.22
CA THR A 228 4.53 18.42 19.18
C THR A 228 3.60 18.63 20.38
N PHE A 229 2.98 17.58 20.89
CA PHE A 229 2.28 17.63 22.18
C PHE A 229 3.01 16.78 23.22
N ASN A 230 4.29 17.07 23.42
CA ASN A 230 5.17 16.33 24.32
C ASN A 230 5.05 16.88 25.76
N SER A 231 3.83 16.85 26.31
CA SER A 231 3.62 16.91 27.75
C SER A 231 3.34 15.50 28.25
N THR A 232 4.22 14.99 29.11
CA THR A 232 4.27 13.59 29.54
C THR A 232 2.95 13.10 30.16
N GLY A 233 2.14 13.98 30.78
CA GLY A 233 0.84 13.62 31.39
C GLY A 233 -0.32 13.53 30.41
N PHE A 234 -0.48 14.52 29.52
CA PHE A 234 -1.57 14.55 28.54
C PHE A 234 -1.36 13.52 27.41
N SER A 235 -0.12 13.36 26.95
CA SER A 235 0.24 12.35 25.93
C SER A 235 0.01 10.92 26.42
N GLN A 236 0.33 10.62 27.69
CA GLN A 236 0.05 9.31 28.28
C GLN A 236 -1.45 9.02 28.35
N SER A 237 -2.25 10.01 28.76
CA SER A 237 -3.70 9.84 28.90
C SER A 237 -4.39 9.60 27.54
N LEU A 238 -3.98 10.34 26.50
CA LEU A 238 -4.49 10.13 25.14
C LEU A 238 -4.08 8.77 24.57
N SER A 239 -2.82 8.38 24.75
CA SER A 239 -2.31 7.10 24.23
C SER A 239 -3.01 5.90 24.88
N ILE A 240 -3.19 5.93 26.20
CA ILE A 240 -3.93 4.87 26.93
C ILE A 240 -5.39 4.82 26.47
N SER A 241 -6.03 5.97 26.26
CA SER A 241 -7.42 6.04 25.79
C SER A 241 -7.57 5.44 24.38
N LEU A 242 -6.64 5.71 23.47
CA LEU A 242 -6.65 5.13 22.13
C LEU A 242 -6.43 3.62 22.13
N ILE A 243 -5.51 3.11 22.95
CA ILE A 243 -5.23 1.67 23.07
C ILE A 243 -6.45 0.93 23.64
N THR A 244 -7.07 1.48 24.69
CA THR A 244 -8.25 0.86 25.32
C THR A 244 -9.47 0.87 24.40
N LEU A 245 -9.72 1.97 23.69
CA LEU A 245 -10.79 2.05 22.69
C LEU A 245 -10.53 1.08 21.52
N GLY A 246 -9.31 1.04 20.99
CA GLY A 246 -8.93 0.14 19.90
C GLY A 246 -9.06 -1.33 20.29
N GLY A 247 -8.60 -1.71 21.50
CA GLY A 247 -8.74 -3.07 22.03
C GLY A 247 -10.20 -3.49 22.23
N PHE A 248 -11.07 -2.56 22.62
CA PHE A 248 -12.50 -2.83 22.72
C PHE A 248 -13.12 -3.07 21.33
N ILE A 249 -12.79 -2.24 20.33
CA ILE A 249 -13.30 -2.38 18.96
C ILE A 249 -12.86 -3.73 18.35
N THR A 250 -11.60 -4.13 18.54
CA THR A 250 -11.11 -5.41 18.01
C THR A 250 -11.79 -6.60 18.67
N LEU A 251 -12.07 -6.54 19.98
CA LEU A 251 -12.82 -7.57 20.69
C LEU A 251 -14.26 -7.68 20.19
N VAL A 252 -14.97 -6.56 20.04
CA VAL A 252 -16.34 -6.56 19.51
C VAL A 252 -16.38 -7.09 18.07
N SER A 253 -15.40 -6.71 17.25
CA SER A 253 -15.26 -7.17 15.86
C SER A 253 -14.99 -8.67 15.80
N PHE A 254 -14.10 -9.18 16.65
CA PHE A 254 -13.81 -10.61 16.76
C PHE A 254 -15.04 -11.40 17.21
N CYS A 255 -15.77 -10.93 18.22
CA CYS A 255 -17.02 -11.56 18.65
C CYS A 255 -18.07 -11.60 17.52
N GLY A 256 -18.16 -10.55 16.71
CA GLY A 256 -19.05 -10.50 15.54
C GLY A 256 -18.66 -11.52 14.46
N CYS A 257 -17.41 -11.49 14.00
CA CYS A 257 -16.92 -12.40 12.96
C CYS A 257 -16.97 -13.87 13.40
N TRP A 258 -16.44 -14.17 14.60
CA TRP A 258 -16.42 -15.52 15.15
C TRP A 258 -17.82 -16.06 15.46
N GLY A 259 -18.72 -15.17 15.92
CA GLY A 259 -20.12 -15.49 16.18
C GLY A 259 -20.90 -15.83 14.91
N SER A 260 -20.58 -15.15 13.79
CA SER A 260 -21.20 -15.42 12.50
C SER A 260 -20.74 -16.75 11.89
N GLU A 261 -19.46 -17.09 11.99
CA GLU A 261 -18.91 -18.30 11.34
C GLU A 261 -19.26 -19.59 12.09
N ASN A 262 -19.37 -19.55 13.42
CA ASN A 262 -19.67 -20.73 14.23
C ASN A 262 -21.16 -20.93 14.53
N GLU A 263 -22.04 -20.08 13.98
CA GLU A 263 -23.49 -20.08 14.24
C GLU A 263 -23.86 -20.13 15.74
N HIS A 264 -22.98 -19.65 16.63
CA HIS A 264 -23.20 -19.75 18.06
C HIS A 264 -24.14 -18.65 18.54
N LEU A 265 -25.42 -18.99 18.70
CA LEU A 265 -26.49 -18.05 19.07
C LEU A 265 -26.17 -17.23 20.34
N GLY A 266 -25.44 -17.78 21.31
CA GLY A 266 -25.07 -17.07 22.53
C GLY A 266 -24.10 -15.91 22.28
N LEU A 267 -23.15 -16.08 21.35
CA LEU A 267 -22.14 -15.06 21.06
C LEU A 267 -22.73 -13.94 20.19
N LEU A 268 -23.61 -14.30 19.27
CA LEU A 268 -24.37 -13.33 18.46
C LEU A 268 -25.31 -12.49 19.33
N ARG A 269 -26.01 -13.10 20.31
CA ARG A 269 -26.82 -12.36 21.28
C ARG A 269 -26.00 -11.36 22.10
N PHE A 270 -24.83 -11.78 22.58
CA PHE A 270 -23.92 -10.89 23.30
C PHE A 270 -23.47 -9.72 22.43
N TYR A 271 -23.07 -9.99 21.18
CA TYR A 271 -22.69 -8.97 20.20
C TYR A 271 -23.79 -7.93 19.99
N VAL A 272 -25.04 -8.36 19.75
CA VAL A 272 -26.18 -7.45 19.56
C VAL A 272 -26.48 -6.62 20.81
N VAL A 273 -26.39 -7.20 22.01
CA VAL A 273 -26.57 -6.45 23.28
C VAL A 273 -25.50 -5.37 23.44
N VAL A 274 -24.24 -5.67 23.10
CA VAL A 274 -23.15 -4.70 23.14
C VAL A 274 -23.38 -3.57 22.13
N LEU A 275 -23.79 -3.87 20.90
CA LEU A 275 -24.11 -2.83 19.92
C LEU A 275 -25.26 -1.92 20.37
N ILE A 276 -26.35 -2.48 20.89
CA ILE A 276 -27.46 -1.67 21.43
C ILE A 276 -26.97 -0.77 22.56
N GLY A 277 -26.08 -1.28 23.43
CA GLY A 277 -25.45 -0.47 24.48
C GLY A 277 -24.63 0.69 23.93
N LEU A 278 -23.86 0.47 22.86
CA LEU A 278 -23.07 1.53 22.20
C LEU A 278 -23.96 2.60 21.57
N VAL A 279 -25.05 2.21 20.90
CA VAL A 279 -26.03 3.15 20.34
C VAL A 279 -26.67 4.01 21.44
N VAL A 280 -27.08 3.40 22.55
CA VAL A 280 -27.66 4.14 23.69
C VAL A 280 -26.64 5.12 24.28
N LEU A 281 -25.37 4.71 24.39
CA LEU A 281 -24.29 5.58 24.87
C LEU A 281 -24.06 6.76 23.91
N GLN A 282 -24.04 6.53 22.60
CA GLN A 282 -23.89 7.59 21.59
C GLN A 282 -25.04 8.61 21.67
N ILE A 283 -26.28 8.13 21.83
CA ILE A 283 -27.46 9.00 22.01
C ILE A 283 -27.33 9.82 23.31
N ALA A 284 -26.91 9.19 24.41
CA ALA A 284 -26.71 9.88 25.68
C ALA A 284 -25.65 11.00 25.58
N ILE A 285 -24.52 10.71 24.94
CA ILE A 285 -23.46 11.71 24.68
C ILE A 285 -24.01 12.84 23.81
N GLY A 286 -24.76 12.54 22.76
CA GLY A 286 -25.39 13.54 21.90
C GLY A 286 -26.35 14.46 22.65
N VAL A 287 -27.19 13.91 23.55
CA VAL A 287 -28.12 14.69 24.39
C VAL A 287 -27.37 15.60 25.36
N VAL A 288 -26.32 15.08 26.02
CA VAL A 288 -25.46 15.87 26.92
C VAL A 288 -24.78 17.01 26.14
N ALA A 289 -24.18 16.71 25.00
CA ALA A 289 -23.54 17.71 24.14
C ALA A 289 -24.52 18.79 23.68
N PHE A 290 -25.76 18.41 23.31
CA PHE A 290 -26.79 19.37 22.93
C PHE A 290 -27.18 20.30 24.09
N LYS A 291 -27.26 19.77 25.31
CA LYS A 291 -27.56 20.57 26.51
C LYS A 291 -26.47 21.59 26.80
N TYR A 292 -25.20 21.19 26.73
CA TYR A 292 -24.07 22.06 27.05
C TYR A 292 -23.65 23.02 25.93
N ARG A 293 -24.29 22.95 24.74
CA ARG A 293 -23.93 23.78 23.58
C ARG A 293 -23.90 25.30 23.86
N ASN A 294 -24.73 25.77 24.79
CA ASN A 294 -24.85 27.19 25.12
C ASN A 294 -23.82 27.62 26.17
N ASP A 295 -23.35 26.70 27.01
CA ASP A 295 -22.44 26.94 28.14
C ASP A 295 -21.01 26.49 27.82
N MET A 296 -20.68 26.39 26.51
CA MET A 296 -19.35 25.97 26.03
C MET A 296 -18.24 26.90 26.53
N ASP A 297 -18.55 28.18 26.71
CA ASP A 297 -17.57 29.16 27.21
C ASP A 297 -17.16 28.85 28.67
N ASP A 298 -18.09 28.43 29.53
CA ASP A 298 -17.82 28.07 30.92
C ASP A 298 -17.01 26.76 31.02
N PHE A 299 -17.30 25.79 30.16
CA PHE A 299 -16.51 24.56 30.08
C PHE A 299 -15.08 24.81 29.62
N LEU A 300 -14.90 25.67 28.60
CA LEU A 300 -13.58 26.05 28.12
C LEU A 300 -12.80 26.83 29.19
N ASP A 301 -13.47 27.65 29.99
CA ASP A 301 -12.85 28.39 31.10
C ASP A 301 -12.35 27.44 32.20
N ASP A 302 -13.18 26.49 32.65
CA ASP A 302 -12.83 25.52 33.68
C ASP A 302 -11.71 24.56 33.21
N ALA A 303 -11.78 24.12 31.95
CA ALA A 303 -10.74 23.30 31.34
C ALA A 303 -9.41 24.07 31.20
N TRP A 304 -9.46 25.35 30.84
CA TRP A 304 -8.27 26.20 30.77
C TRP A 304 -7.67 26.43 32.15
N ASP A 305 -8.50 26.67 33.17
CA ASP A 305 -8.08 26.84 34.55
C ASP A 305 -7.36 25.60 35.09
N HIS A 306 -7.96 24.43 34.87
CA HIS A 306 -7.37 23.16 35.27
C HIS A 306 -6.03 22.91 34.57
N ALA A 307 -5.95 23.19 33.28
CA ALA A 307 -4.73 23.06 32.49
C ALA A 307 -3.64 24.05 32.93
N TYR A 308 -4.01 25.29 33.23
CA TYR A 308 -3.10 26.34 33.67
C TYR A 308 -2.37 25.95 34.98
N HIS A 309 -3.09 25.41 35.95
CA HIS A 309 -2.52 25.01 37.23
C HIS A 309 -1.76 23.68 37.19
N LYS A 310 -2.18 22.75 36.34
CA LYS A 310 -1.61 21.40 36.29
C LYS A 310 -0.42 21.28 35.34
N ASP A 311 -0.53 21.88 34.15
CA ASP A 311 0.41 21.70 33.05
C ASP A 311 0.63 23.02 32.28
N SER A 312 1.38 23.98 32.82
CA SER A 312 1.63 25.27 32.15
C SER A 312 2.26 25.16 30.75
N LYS A 313 3.02 24.09 30.49
CA LYS A 313 3.56 23.78 29.15
C LYS A 313 2.48 23.51 28.11
N LEU A 314 1.35 22.94 28.54
CA LEU A 314 0.18 22.69 27.69
C LEU A 314 -0.37 24.02 27.17
N ILE A 315 -0.57 24.97 28.07
CA ILE A 315 -1.06 26.31 27.74
C ILE A 315 -0.12 27.00 26.75
N HIS A 316 1.19 26.99 27.01
CA HIS A 316 2.18 27.60 26.11
C HIS A 316 2.11 27.04 24.68
N ASN A 317 1.99 25.72 24.53
CA ASN A 317 1.87 25.09 23.21
C ASN A 317 0.57 25.47 22.50
N VAL A 318 -0.54 25.58 23.24
CA VAL A 318 -1.84 25.99 22.70
C VAL A 318 -1.82 27.45 22.26
N GLU A 319 -1.24 28.34 23.06
CA GLU A 319 -1.03 29.76 22.73
C GLU A 319 -0.18 29.92 21.47
N GLN A 320 0.91 29.15 21.34
CA GLN A 320 1.77 29.15 20.16
C GLN A 320 1.04 28.58 18.92
N TYR A 321 0.24 27.53 19.08
CA TYR A 321 -0.49 26.89 17.98
C TYR A 321 -1.57 27.81 17.40
N PHE A 322 -2.36 28.46 18.25
CA PHE A 322 -3.43 29.36 17.82
C PHE A 322 -2.99 30.82 17.65
N GLN A 323 -1.70 31.12 17.88
CA GLN A 323 -1.12 32.47 17.83
C GLN A 323 -1.93 33.49 18.63
N CYS A 324 -2.28 33.10 19.85
CA CYS A 324 -3.10 33.87 20.78
C CYS A 324 -2.43 33.88 22.15
N CYS A 325 -2.89 34.76 23.04
CA CYS A 325 -2.31 34.92 24.37
C CYS A 325 -3.45 35.05 25.38
N GLY A 326 -3.40 34.28 26.46
CA GLY A 326 -4.41 34.20 27.50
C GLY A 326 -5.80 33.71 27.05
N PHE A 327 -6.66 33.37 28.00
CA PHE A 327 -7.98 32.81 27.72
C PHE A 327 -9.01 33.89 27.38
N ALA A 328 -9.51 34.62 28.38
CA ALA A 328 -10.55 35.64 28.18
C ALA A 328 -9.96 36.99 27.71
N SER A 329 -8.70 37.25 28.05
CA SER A 329 -7.95 38.47 27.72
C SER A 329 -6.47 38.11 27.51
N SER A 330 -5.71 38.98 26.85
CA SER A 330 -4.29 38.76 26.53
C SER A 330 -3.37 38.59 27.74
N MET A 331 -3.84 38.91 28.94
CA MET A 331 -3.08 38.75 30.19
C MET A 331 -3.74 37.74 31.14
N ASP A 332 -4.89 37.16 30.78
CA ASP A 332 -5.62 36.24 31.63
C ASP A 332 -5.06 34.81 31.52
N ARG A 333 -4.44 34.31 32.59
CA ARG A 333 -3.85 32.95 32.67
C ARG A 333 -2.97 32.61 31.45
N ALA A 334 -2.13 33.57 31.08
CA ALA A 334 -1.19 33.50 29.95
C ALA A 334 0.16 32.88 30.32
N VAL A 335 0.80 32.14 29.40
CA VAL A 335 2.10 31.46 29.65
C VAL A 335 3.07 31.57 28.45
N PRO A 336 4.16 32.38 28.52
CA PRO A 336 4.61 33.18 29.66
C PRO A 336 3.69 34.37 29.94
N THR A 337 3.78 34.93 31.15
CA THR A 337 2.89 36.01 31.64
C THR A 337 2.86 37.28 30.78
N HIS A 338 3.81 37.41 29.83
CA HIS A 338 3.92 38.54 28.89
C HIS A 338 3.99 38.08 27.43
N CYS A 339 3.28 37.02 27.04
CA CYS A 339 3.27 36.54 25.65
C CYS A 339 2.84 37.60 24.62
N SER A 340 2.00 38.57 25.00
CA SER A 340 1.56 39.63 24.10
C SER A 340 2.68 40.59 23.70
N VAL A 341 3.64 40.81 24.59
CA VAL A 341 4.80 41.70 24.36
C VAL A 341 5.94 40.93 23.70
N GLU A 342 6.14 39.68 24.11
CA GLU A 342 7.23 38.83 23.65
C GLU A 342 7.01 38.30 22.23
N TYR A 343 5.78 37.89 21.90
CA TYR A 343 5.43 37.30 20.61
C TYR A 343 4.51 38.18 19.74
N GLY A 344 4.03 39.31 20.28
CA GLY A 344 3.15 40.24 19.55
C GLY A 344 1.71 39.74 19.39
N TYR A 345 1.27 38.75 20.19
CA TYR A 345 -0.09 38.22 20.14
C TYR A 345 -1.07 39.15 20.87
N VAL A 346 -1.98 39.77 20.12
CA VAL A 346 -2.96 40.73 20.68
C VAL A 346 -4.34 40.08 20.91
N SER A 347 -4.61 38.94 20.26
CA SER A 347 -5.89 38.23 20.35
C SER A 347 -5.97 37.23 21.51
N SER A 348 -7.13 37.17 22.17
CA SER A 348 -7.46 36.17 23.19
C SER A 348 -7.73 34.79 22.57
N CYS A 349 -7.33 33.71 23.25
CA CYS A 349 -7.51 32.35 22.74
C CYS A 349 -8.97 31.85 22.75
N ARG A 350 -9.87 32.46 23.55
CA ARG A 350 -11.26 32.00 23.71
C ARG A 350 -12.01 31.83 22.38
N GLU A 351 -11.95 32.79 21.47
CA GLU A 351 -12.71 32.73 20.20
C GLU A 351 -12.15 31.68 19.23
N ASN A 352 -10.82 31.56 19.16
CA ASN A 352 -10.15 30.57 18.32
C ASN A 352 -10.39 29.14 18.85
N LEU A 353 -10.35 28.96 20.18
CA LEU A 353 -10.68 27.69 20.81
C LEU A 353 -12.16 27.36 20.60
N ARG A 354 -13.06 28.29 20.88
CA ARG A 354 -14.51 28.09 20.71
C ARG A 354 -14.84 27.69 19.28
N SER A 355 -14.32 28.41 18.28
CA SER A 355 -14.56 28.08 16.87
C SER A 355 -13.98 26.71 16.51
N SER A 356 -12.74 26.41 16.92
CA SER A 356 -12.12 25.10 16.71
C SER A 356 -12.91 23.96 17.37
N PHE A 357 -13.43 24.16 18.58
CA PHE A 357 -14.24 23.18 19.29
C PHE A 357 -15.59 22.98 18.57
N ILE A 358 -16.28 24.05 18.16
CA ILE A 358 -17.56 23.95 17.44
C ILE A 358 -17.39 23.19 16.12
N ASP A 359 -16.37 23.50 15.33
CA ASP A 359 -16.12 22.84 14.04
C ASP A 359 -15.79 21.34 14.24
N SER A 360 -15.03 21.03 15.29
CA SER A 360 -14.71 19.65 15.67
C SER A 360 -15.97 18.90 16.12
N TYR A 361 -16.82 19.50 16.94
CA TYR A 361 -18.07 18.89 17.40
C TYR A 361 -19.03 18.60 16.25
N GLN A 362 -19.14 19.48 15.26
CA GLN A 362 -19.98 19.22 14.08
C GLN A 362 -19.48 18.00 13.30
N THR A 363 -18.16 17.91 13.10
CA THR A 363 -17.55 16.77 12.41
C THR A 363 -17.76 15.47 13.18
N ILE A 364 -17.53 15.48 14.50
CA ILE A 364 -17.76 14.31 15.39
C ILE A 364 -19.22 13.91 15.38
N GLY A 365 -20.15 14.87 15.41
CA GLY A 365 -21.58 14.62 15.34
C GLY A 365 -22.02 13.94 14.04
N ILE A 366 -21.50 14.40 12.90
CA ILE A 366 -21.77 13.78 11.58
C ILE A 366 -21.23 12.35 11.55
N VAL A 367 -19.97 12.15 11.97
CA VAL A 367 -19.35 10.81 12.00
C VAL A 367 -20.11 9.88 12.95
N GLY A 368 -20.50 10.36 14.13
CA GLY A 368 -21.30 9.61 15.08
C GLY A 368 -22.67 9.21 14.54
N ALA A 369 -23.35 10.10 13.81
CA ALA A 369 -24.62 9.78 13.17
C ALA A 369 -24.49 8.71 12.08
N VAL A 370 -23.40 8.75 11.29
CA VAL A 370 -23.09 7.73 10.27
C VAL A 370 -22.79 6.39 10.93
N LEU A 371 -21.97 6.38 11.99
CA LEU A 371 -21.65 5.17 12.75
C LEU A 371 -22.90 4.56 13.39
N GLY A 372 -23.75 5.36 14.04
CA GLY A 372 -25.02 4.89 14.60
C GLY A 372 -25.95 4.32 13.52
N GLY A 373 -25.94 4.88 12.31
CA GLY A 373 -26.68 4.32 11.16
C GLY A 373 -26.16 2.94 10.73
N LEU A 374 -24.83 2.75 10.73
CA LEU A 374 -24.18 1.47 10.41
C LEU A 374 -24.32 0.42 11.52
N GLU A 375 -24.47 0.85 12.78
CA GLU A 375 -24.70 -0.06 13.91
C GLU A 375 -26.12 -0.66 13.90
N VAL A 376 -27.07 0.05 13.28
CA VAL A 376 -28.50 -0.33 13.25
C VAL A 376 -28.91 -0.99 11.92
N GLY A 377 -28.22 -0.72 10.82
CA GLY A 377 -28.50 -1.27 9.48
C GLY A 377 -27.59 -2.43 9.13
#